data_AF-A0A939APH6-F1
#
_entry.id   AF-A0A939APH6-F1
#
_cell.length_a   1.000
_cell.length_b   1.000
_cell.length_c   1.000
_cell.angle_alpha   90.00
_cell.angle_beta   90.00
_cell.angle_gamma   90.00
#
_symmetry.space_group_name_H-M   'P 1'
#
loop_
_entity.id
_entity.type
_entity.pdbx_description
1 polymer ?
#
loop_
_entity_poly.entity_id
_entity_poly.type
_entity_poly.pdbx_seq_one_letter_code
_entity_poly.pdbx_strand_id
1 'polypeptide(L)'
;SKFAQVRPLKRGGGRRYYRPEDVTLLRLIRGLLYDQGYTIRGVQKVLKDQTRNGDEAANGVAAAEHGSLAPEHRKRLAAVLRELDEARDLLRRVLG
;
A
#
# COMPACT_ATOMS: atom_id res chain seq x y z
N SER A 1 -17.26 -6.78 3.10
CA SER A 1 -16.35 -5.70 2.66
C SER A 1 -15.08 -5.77 3.51
N LYS A 2 -13.88 -5.55 2.94
CA LYS A 2 -12.63 -5.47 3.73
C LYS A 2 -12.50 -4.15 4.49
N PHE A 3 -13.26 -3.14 4.12
CA PHE A 3 -13.32 -1.84 4.79
C PHE A 3 -14.76 -1.58 5.23
N ALA A 4 -15.00 -1.63 6.55
CA ALA A 4 -16.34 -1.53 7.13
C ALA A 4 -16.93 -0.10 7.10
N GLN A 5 -16.05 0.89 6.95
CA GLN A 5 -16.30 2.32 6.78
C GLN A 5 -16.91 2.66 5.41
N VAL A 6 -16.65 1.86 4.38
CA VAL A 6 -17.28 2.04 3.06
C VAL A 6 -18.53 1.16 3.00
N ARG A 7 -19.71 1.76 3.25
CA ARG A 7 -20.99 1.04 3.26
C ARG A 7 -21.88 1.52 2.12
N PRO A 8 -22.07 0.73 1.06
CA PRO A 8 -22.94 1.13 -0.04
C PRO A 8 -24.41 1.19 0.40
N LEU A 9 -25.11 2.22 -0.04
CA LEU A 9 -26.57 2.30 0.07
C LEU A 9 -27.17 1.30 -0.92
N LYS A 10 -27.91 0.31 -0.41
CA LYS A 10 -28.62 -0.67 -1.23
C LYS A 10 -29.98 -0.10 -1.62
N ARG A 11 -30.19 0.14 -2.92
CA ARG A 11 -31.51 0.46 -3.49
C ARG A 11 -32.02 -0.75 -4.28
N GLY A 12 -33.33 -0.81 -4.54
CA GLY A 12 -33.92 -1.85 -5.39
C GLY A 12 -33.18 -1.97 -6.74
N GLY A 13 -33.06 -3.20 -7.25
CA GLY A 13 -32.41 -3.48 -8.54
C GLY A 13 -30.90 -3.75 -8.50
N GLY A 14 -30.32 -4.08 -7.34
CA GLY A 14 -28.95 -4.62 -7.24
C GLY A 14 -27.80 -3.60 -7.40
N ARG A 15 -28.12 -2.32 -7.60
CA ARG A 15 -27.13 -1.23 -7.74
C ARG A 15 -26.64 -0.78 -6.36
N ARG A 16 -25.32 -0.57 -6.25
CA ARG A 16 -24.65 -0.05 -5.05
C ARG A 16 -24.38 1.43 -5.25
N TYR A 17 -24.97 2.27 -4.40
CA TYR A 17 -24.69 3.70 -4.40
C TYR A 17 -23.69 4.02 -3.29
N TYR A 18 -22.74 4.89 -3.61
CA TYR A 18 -21.74 5.38 -2.67
C TYR A 18 -21.96 6.87 -2.48
N ARG A 19 -21.76 7.37 -1.26
CA ARG A 19 -21.79 8.81 -1.00
C ARG A 19 -20.50 9.46 -1.49
N PRO A 20 -20.45 10.78 -1.73
CA PRO A 20 -19.21 11.47 -2.11
C PRO A 20 -18.05 11.19 -1.13
N GLU A 21 -18.34 11.07 0.15
CA GLU A 21 -17.36 10.77 1.19
C GLU A 21 -16.79 9.34 1.05
N ASP A 22 -17.66 8.36 0.75
CA ASP A 22 -17.25 6.98 0.47
C ASP A 22 -16.32 6.91 -0.76
N VAL A 23 -16.63 7.67 -1.81
CA VAL A 23 -15.83 7.73 -3.04
C VAL A 23 -14.45 8.33 -2.74
N THR A 24 -14.40 9.39 -1.93
CA THR A 24 -13.14 10.02 -1.51
C THR A 24 -12.28 9.04 -0.72
N LEU A 25 -12.88 8.33 0.23
CA LEU A 25 -12.21 7.31 1.02
C LEU A 25 -11.72 6.12 0.15
N LEU A 26 -12.51 5.70 -0.84
CA LEU A 26 -12.10 4.66 -1.78
C LEU A 26 -10.90 5.08 -2.64
N ARG A 27 -10.81 6.35 -3.04
CA ARG A 27 -9.63 6.89 -3.74
C ARG A 27 -8.39 6.85 -2.85
N LEU A 28 -8.51 7.23 -1.58
CA LEU A 28 -7.42 7.14 -0.60
C LEU A 28 -6.95 5.69 -0.44
N ILE A 29 -7.88 4.75 -0.21
CA ILE A 29 -7.57 3.32 -0.08
C ILE A 29 -6.85 2.80 -1.32
N ARG A 30 -7.30 3.18 -2.52
CA ARG A 30 -6.65 2.79 -3.77
C ARG A 30 -5.21 3.30 -3.84
N GLY A 31 -4.98 4.56 -3.52
CA GLY A 31 -3.63 5.14 -3.54
C GLY A 31 -2.69 4.46 -2.56
N LEU A 32 -3.18 4.17 -1.35
CA LEU A 32 -2.39 3.43 -0.36
C LEU A 32 -2.05 2.02 -0.84
N LEU A 33 -2.99 1.29 -1.43
CA LEU A 33 -2.77 -0.09 -1.87
C LEU A 33 -1.86 -0.20 -3.10
N TYR A 34 -2.12 0.62 -4.12
CA TYR A 34 -1.51 0.42 -5.45
C TYR A 34 -0.39 1.39 -5.74
N ASP A 35 -0.48 2.63 -5.27
CA ASP A 35 0.54 3.64 -5.54
C ASP A 35 1.65 3.60 -4.47
N GLN A 36 1.27 3.36 -3.22
CA GLN A 36 2.20 3.28 -2.08
C GLN A 36 2.54 1.84 -1.64
N GLY A 37 1.87 0.83 -2.22
CA GLY A 37 2.18 -0.58 -1.95
C GLY A 37 1.85 -1.07 -0.53
N TYR A 38 0.90 -0.43 0.16
CA TYR A 38 0.43 -0.92 1.45
C TYR A 38 -0.36 -2.22 1.28
N THR A 39 -0.30 -3.08 2.29
CA THR A 39 -1.21 -4.23 2.39
C THR A 39 -2.57 -3.80 2.89
N ILE A 40 -3.61 -4.62 2.69
CA ILE A 40 -4.96 -4.36 3.23
C ILE A 40 -4.92 -4.12 4.76
N ARG A 41 -4.10 -4.88 5.49
CA ARG A 41 -3.91 -4.70 6.95
C ARG A 41 -3.24 -3.36 7.27
N GLY A 42 -2.20 -3.00 6.51
CA GLY A 42 -1.52 -1.71 6.63
C GLY A 42 -2.48 -0.55 6.43
N VAL A 43 -3.30 -0.59 5.37
CA VAL A 43 -4.30 0.44 5.09
C VAL A 43 -5.36 0.53 6.19
N GLN A 44 -5.86 -0.60 6.70
CA GLN A 44 -6.81 -0.61 7.83
C GLN A 44 -6.25 0.05 9.09
N LYS A 45 -4.95 -0.15 9.38
CA LYS A 45 -4.27 0.47 10.51
C LYS A 45 -4.13 1.97 10.33
N VAL A 46 -3.65 2.42 9.17
CA VAL A 46 -3.54 3.84 8.81
C VAL A 46 -4.89 4.54 8.99
N LEU A 47 -5.97 3.96 8.46
CA LEU A 47 -7.31 4.52 8.60
C LEU A 47 -7.80 4.55 10.04
N LYS A 48 -7.47 3.55 10.86
CA LYS A 48 -7.84 3.50 12.29
C LYS A 48 -7.11 4.57 13.09
N ASP A 49 -5.86 4.83 12.78
CA ASP A 49 -5.04 5.84 13.46
C ASP A 49 -5.47 7.27 13.06
N GLN A 50 -5.84 7.49 11.79
CA GLN A 50 -6.42 8.76 11.33
C GLN A 50 -7.75 9.09 12.02
N THR A 51 -8.60 8.11 12.30
CA THR A 51 -9.85 8.34 13.03
C THR A 51 -9.63 8.65 14.51
N ARG A 52 -8.48 8.27 15.08
CA ARG A 52 -8.13 8.50 16.50
C ARG A 52 -7.46 9.86 16.72
N ASN A 53 -6.66 10.29 15.77
CA ASN A 53 -5.93 11.55 15.81
C ASN A 53 -6.62 12.48 14.81
N GLY A 54 -7.73 13.10 15.21
CA GLY A 54 -8.41 14.09 14.39
C GLY A 54 -7.41 15.11 13.83
N ASP A 55 -7.33 15.16 12.51
CA ASP A 55 -6.74 16.20 11.67
C ASP A 55 -5.23 16.49 11.71
N GLU A 56 -4.41 15.80 12.51
CA GLU A 56 -2.94 16.02 12.51
C GLU A 56 -2.11 14.73 12.50
N ALA A 57 -1.99 14.05 11.35
CA ALA A 57 -1.03 12.93 11.22
C ALA A 57 -0.64 12.59 9.77
N ALA A 58 -0.23 13.58 8.97
CA ALA A 58 0.30 13.31 7.63
C ALA A 58 1.77 12.81 7.64
N ASN A 59 2.47 12.78 8.78
CA ASN A 59 3.94 12.66 8.77
C ASN A 59 4.55 11.49 9.59
N GLY A 60 3.75 10.60 10.19
CA GLY A 60 4.25 9.65 11.20
C GLY A 60 4.39 8.17 10.81
N VAL A 61 3.86 7.72 9.68
CA VAL A 61 3.65 6.27 9.42
C VAL A 61 4.45 5.68 8.26
N ALA A 62 5.41 6.44 7.70
CA ALA A 62 6.15 6.07 6.49
C ALA A 62 6.99 4.79 6.57
N ALA A 63 7.36 4.30 7.77
CA ALA A 63 8.37 3.26 7.90
C ALA A 63 7.85 1.82 8.10
N ALA A 64 6.62 1.61 8.57
CA ALA A 64 6.27 0.34 9.20
C ALA A 64 5.54 -0.70 8.31
N GLU A 65 4.89 -0.32 7.20
CA GLU A 65 3.89 -1.22 6.59
C GLU A 65 3.92 -1.26 5.03
N HIS A 66 4.99 -0.77 4.39
CA HIS A 66 5.33 -1.17 3.00
C HIS A 66 5.65 -2.66 3.03
N GLY A 67 4.64 -3.52 2.83
CA GLY A 67 4.70 -4.99 2.94
C GLY A 67 5.98 -5.50 3.61
N SER A 68 6.13 -5.30 4.93
CA SER A 68 7.43 -5.46 5.60
C SER A 68 7.91 -6.90 5.45
N LEU A 69 8.73 -7.13 4.43
CA LEU A 69 9.50 -8.35 4.29
C LEU A 69 10.30 -8.52 5.59
N ALA A 70 10.27 -9.73 6.16
CA ALA A 70 11.10 -10.05 7.32
C ALA A 70 12.55 -9.61 7.04
N PRO A 71 13.31 -9.15 8.05
CA PRO A 71 14.67 -8.64 7.85
C PRO A 71 15.55 -9.60 7.03
N GLU A 72 15.38 -10.91 7.19
CA GLU A 72 16.04 -11.94 6.39
C GLU A 72 15.67 -11.88 4.91
N HIS A 73 14.39 -11.76 4.58
CA HIS A 73 13.94 -11.62 3.19
C HIS A 73 14.44 -10.32 2.55
N ARG A 74 14.51 -9.21 3.31
CA ARG A 74 15.12 -7.96 2.83
C ARG A 74 16.60 -8.12 2.55
N LYS A 75 17.35 -8.77 3.45
CA LYS A 75 18.78 -9.07 3.25
C LYS A 75 18.98 -9.97 2.02
N ARG A 76 18.15 -11.00 1.85
CA ARG A 76 18.20 -11.90 0.68
C ARG A 76 17.91 -11.15 -0.61
N LEU A 77 16.90 -10.29 -0.63
CA LEU A 77 16.58 -9.47 -1.80
C LEU A 77 17.75 -8.53 -2.15
N ALA A 78 18.36 -7.90 -1.13
CA ALA A 78 19.53 -7.04 -1.34
C ALA A 78 20.74 -7.81 -1.89
N ALA A 79 20.95 -9.06 -1.45
CA ALA A 79 21.99 -9.91 -2.00
C ALA A 79 21.73 -10.24 -3.48
N VAL A 80 20.50 -10.67 -3.81
CA VAL A 80 20.09 -10.98 -5.19
C VAL A 80 20.23 -9.76 -6.10
N LEU A 81 19.86 -8.56 -5.63
CA LEU A 81 20.01 -7.34 -6.43
C LEU A 81 21.49 -7.03 -6.73
N ARG A 82 22.41 -7.25 -5.77
CA ARG A 82 23.85 -7.09 -6.01
C ARG A 82 24.35 -8.08 -7.04
N GLU A 83 23.97 -9.35 -6.93
CA GLU A 83 24.35 -10.39 -7.91
C GLU A 83 23.88 -10.02 -9.32
N LEU A 84 22.67 -9.47 -9.45
CA LEU A 84 22.14 -9.01 -10.75
C LEU A 84 22.89 -7.79 -11.30
N ASP A 85 23.28 -6.85 -10.44
CA ASP A 85 24.10 -5.70 -10.85
C ASP A 85 25.49 -6.14 -11.32
N GLU A 86 26.14 -7.05 -10.59
CA GLU A 86 27.42 -7.64 -10.98
C GLU A 86 27.33 -8.38 -12.32
N ALA A 87 26.29 -9.19 -12.50
CA ALA A 87 26.04 -9.88 -13.77
C ALA A 87 25.81 -8.90 -14.93
N ARG A 88 25.02 -7.83 -14.71
CA ARG A 88 24.82 -6.76 -15.69
C ARG A 88 26.13 -6.09 -16.09
N ASP A 89 26.99 -5.79 -15.13
CA ASP A 89 28.26 -5.11 -15.38
C ASP A 89 29.26 -6.02 -16.12
N LEU A 90 29.25 -7.32 -15.82
CA LEU A 90 30.05 -8.31 -16.54
C LEU A 90 29.60 -8.44 -18.01
N LEU A 91 28.30 -8.53 -18.25
CA LEU A 91 27.74 -8.54 -19.60
C LEU A 91 28.09 -7.27 -20.39
N ARG A 92 28.03 -6.10 -19.75
CA ARG A 92 28.43 -4.83 -20.37
C ARG A 92 29.90 -4.79 -20.78
N ARG A 93 30.79 -5.44 -20.02
CA ARG A 93 32.23 -5.53 -20.36
C ARG A 93 32.54 -6.51 -21.48
N VAL A 94 31.70 -7.53 -21.67
CA VAL A 94 31.90 -8.57 -22.70
C VAL A 94 31.26 -8.18 -24.03
N LEU A 95 30.16 -7.44 -23.99
CA LEU A 95 29.39 -7.01 -25.17
C LEU A 95 29.73 -5.60 -25.67
N GLY A 96 30.54 -4.84 -24.94
CA GLY A 96 31.07 -3.53 -25.33
C GLY A 96 32.56 -3.63 -25.61
#